data_AF-A0A9D6WYS9-F1
#
_entry.id   AF-A0A9D6WYS9-F1
#
_cell.length_a   1.000
_cell.length_b   1.000
_cell.length_c   1.000
_cell.angle_alpha   90.00
_cell.angle_beta   90.00
_cell.angle_gamma   90.00
#
_symmetry.space_group_name_H-M   'P 1'
#
loop_
_entity.id
_entity.type
_entity.pdbx_description
1 polymer ?
#
loop_
_entity_poly.entity_id
_entity_poly.type
_entity_poly.pdbx_seq_one_letter_code
_entity_poly.pdbx_strand_id
1 'polypeptide(L)'
;MSRPADRQPGKGRRIQADERVGFMLRLEVRPGLPPKDCRDLERRLEDYAEQRDLLLSGHQLVHLVTAADRPLSVNDQVALLDWLVDLPGLVSVRVGPLVSERELHDEESAFLQVLPGELALIGLTLLYRCGRITPALYLQILGGCVRPAHIH
;
A
#
# COMPACT_ATOMS: atom_id res chain seq x y z
N MET A 1 2.11 32.84 -54.87
CA MET A 1 2.93 31.64 -54.57
C MET A 1 3.68 31.93 -53.28
N SER A 2 3.21 31.37 -52.16
CA SER A 2 3.68 31.71 -50.81
C SER A 2 4.27 30.48 -50.10
N ARG A 3 5.28 30.75 -49.27
CA ARG A 3 6.23 29.86 -48.57
C ARG A 3 5.61 28.67 -47.82
N PRO A 4 6.36 27.57 -47.63
CA PRO A 4 5.96 26.46 -46.76
C PRO A 4 6.09 26.86 -45.28
N ALA A 5 5.07 26.52 -44.49
CA ALA A 5 5.07 26.70 -43.05
C ALA A 5 5.93 25.61 -42.39
N ASP A 6 6.83 26.09 -41.55
CA ASP A 6 7.79 25.38 -40.72
C ASP A 6 7.07 24.39 -39.77
N ARG A 7 7.41 23.10 -39.86
CA ARG A 7 6.96 22.08 -38.91
C ARG A 7 7.81 22.20 -37.65
N GLN A 8 7.27 22.80 -36.59
CA GLN A 8 7.83 22.61 -35.26
C GLN A 8 7.64 21.15 -34.83
N PRO A 9 8.69 20.39 -34.49
CA PRO A 9 8.54 19.12 -33.81
C PRO A 9 8.06 19.41 -32.39
N GLY A 10 6.83 18.96 -32.10
CA GLY A 10 6.24 19.01 -30.78
C GLY A 10 7.21 18.41 -29.77
N LYS A 11 7.57 19.25 -28.80
CA LYS A 11 8.23 18.91 -27.53
C LYS A 11 8.05 17.45 -27.19
N GLY A 12 9.16 16.70 -27.22
CA GLY A 12 9.26 15.45 -26.51
C GLY A 12 8.71 15.67 -25.11
N ARG A 13 7.61 15.00 -24.82
CA ARG A 13 7.03 14.87 -23.49
C ARG A 13 8.18 14.31 -22.64
N ARG A 14 8.89 15.19 -21.93
CA ARG A 14 9.76 14.80 -20.83
C ARG A 14 8.88 13.91 -19.97
N ILE A 15 9.19 12.63 -19.94
CA ILE A 15 8.64 11.70 -18.96
C ILE A 15 8.96 12.39 -17.63
N GLN A 16 7.91 12.90 -16.96
CA GLN A 16 8.03 13.53 -15.65
C GLN A 16 8.76 12.52 -14.78
N ALA A 17 9.83 12.98 -14.13
CA ALA A 17 10.61 12.19 -13.19
C ALA A 17 9.65 11.52 -12.18
N ASP A 18 9.79 10.20 -12.06
CA ASP A 18 9.27 9.31 -11.02
C ASP A 18 8.35 9.97 -10.00
N GLU A 19 7.06 10.03 -10.30
CA GLU A 19 6.08 10.22 -9.25
C GLU A 19 5.95 8.88 -8.52
N ARG A 20 6.70 8.74 -7.42
CA ARG A 20 6.62 7.57 -6.56
C ARG A 20 5.20 7.48 -6.00
N VAL A 21 4.55 6.35 -6.22
CA VAL A 21 3.23 6.03 -5.66
C VAL A 21 3.44 5.11 -4.48
N GLY A 22 2.83 5.45 -3.35
CA GLY A 22 2.89 4.67 -2.12
C GLY A 22 1.57 4.70 -1.36
N PHE A 23 1.58 4.17 -0.14
CA PHE A 23 0.43 4.23 0.76
C PHE A 23 0.87 4.26 2.22
N MET A 24 -0.01 4.75 3.09
CA MET A 24 0.18 4.72 4.54
C MET A 24 -0.31 3.39 5.12
N LEU A 25 0.48 2.82 6.03
CA LEU A 25 0.17 1.64 6.81
C LEU A 25 0.17 2.02 8.29
N ARG A 26 -0.90 1.72 9.02
CA ARG A 26 -0.93 1.85 10.49
C ARG A 26 -1.29 0.51 11.10
N LEU A 27 -0.49 0.06 12.05
CA LEU A 27 -0.67 -1.21 12.74
C LEU A 27 -1.01 -0.95 14.20
N GLU A 28 -1.91 -1.76 14.74
CA GLU A 28 -2.21 -1.77 16.17
C GLU A 28 -1.89 -3.15 16.72
N VAL A 29 -1.03 -3.19 17.73
CA VAL A 29 -0.65 -4.42 18.42
C VAL A 29 -1.55 -4.67 19.62
N ARG A 30 -1.66 -5.94 20.02
CA ARG A 30 -2.45 -6.34 21.18
C ARG A 30 -1.97 -5.61 22.45
N PRO A 31 -2.89 -5.06 23.26
CA PRO A 31 -2.53 -4.52 24.56
C PRO A 31 -1.80 -5.56 25.42
N GLY A 32 -0.67 -5.16 26.01
CA GLY A 32 0.15 -6.06 26.82
C GLY A 32 1.01 -7.05 26.04
N LEU A 33 1.14 -6.89 24.71
CA LEU A 33 2.10 -7.66 23.92
C LEU A 33 3.52 -7.46 24.50
N PRO A 34 4.26 -8.53 24.82
CA PRO A 34 5.60 -8.42 25.37
C PRO A 34 6.54 -7.65 24.43
N PRO A 35 7.47 -6.83 24.94
CA PRO A 35 8.39 -6.05 24.10
C PRO A 35 9.26 -6.88 23.13
N LYS A 36 9.50 -8.16 23.45
CA LYS A 36 10.17 -9.09 22.53
C LYS A 36 9.30 -9.38 21.29
N ASP A 37 8.00 -9.58 21.48
CA ASP A 37 7.08 -9.98 20.42
C ASP A 37 6.74 -8.77 19.54
N CYS A 38 6.73 -7.56 20.10
CA CYS A 38 6.68 -6.32 19.31
C CYS A 38 7.89 -6.18 18.38
N ARG A 39 9.10 -6.40 18.91
CA ARG A 39 10.34 -6.33 18.10
C ARG A 39 10.40 -7.43 17.05
N ASP A 40 9.92 -8.63 17.37
CA ASP A 40 9.82 -9.72 16.41
C ASP A 40 8.83 -9.39 15.29
N LEU A 41 7.74 -8.68 15.58
CA LEU A 41 6.78 -8.20 14.58
C LEU A 41 7.41 -7.13 13.67
N GLU A 42 8.07 -6.12 14.23
CA GLU A 42 8.78 -5.09 13.47
C GLU A 42 9.83 -5.71 12.55
N ARG A 43 10.63 -6.65 13.07
CA ARG A 43 11.62 -7.37 12.28
C ARG A 43 11.00 -8.16 11.13
N ARG A 44 9.90 -8.87 11.37
CA ARG A 44 9.19 -9.60 10.30
C ARG A 44 8.68 -8.66 9.22
N LEU A 45 8.23 -7.47 9.59
CA LEU A 45 7.77 -6.44 8.66
C LEU A 45 8.92 -5.91 7.81
N GLU A 46 10.08 -5.66 8.42
CA GLU A 46 11.32 -5.29 7.71
C GLU A 46 11.77 -6.41 6.76
N ASP A 47 11.82 -7.65 7.22
CA ASP A 47 12.18 -8.82 6.41
C ASP A 47 11.24 -8.99 5.21
N TYR A 48 9.92 -8.80 5.40
CA TYR A 48 8.95 -8.86 4.31
C TYR A 48 9.16 -7.73 3.30
N ALA A 49 9.41 -6.52 3.79
CA ALA A 49 9.64 -5.36 2.93
C ALA A 49 10.89 -5.55 2.06
N GLU A 50 12.00 -6.01 2.65
CA GLU A 50 13.22 -6.33 1.92
C GLU A 50 12.97 -7.39 0.84
N GLN A 51 12.26 -8.48 1.17
CA GLN A 51 11.94 -9.54 0.20
C GLN A 51 11.03 -9.11 -0.96
N ARG A 52 10.32 -7.98 -0.82
CA ARG A 52 9.37 -7.46 -1.81
C ARG A 52 9.83 -6.16 -2.46
N ASP A 53 11.08 -5.77 -2.24
CA ASP A 53 11.68 -4.51 -2.69
C ASP A 53 10.85 -3.28 -2.27
N LEU A 54 10.29 -3.34 -1.06
CA LEU A 54 9.52 -2.25 -0.44
C LEU A 54 10.41 -1.44 0.50
N LEU A 55 10.17 -0.14 0.50
CA LEU A 55 10.76 0.80 1.44
C LEU A 55 9.72 1.15 2.50
N LEU A 56 10.12 0.98 3.76
CA LEU A 56 9.35 1.39 4.92
C LEU A 56 10.02 2.60 5.56
N SER A 57 9.31 3.71 5.67
CA SER A 57 9.71 4.87 6.47
C SER A 57 8.62 5.22 7.48
N GLY A 58 8.94 5.96 8.53
CA GLY A 58 7.98 6.27 9.60
C GLY A 58 8.42 5.77 10.97
N HIS A 59 7.50 5.72 11.93
CA HIS A 59 7.79 5.50 13.36
C HIS A 59 6.73 4.58 13.98
N GLN A 60 7.17 3.68 14.87
CA GLN A 60 6.33 2.91 15.80
C GLN A 60 4.96 2.52 15.23
N LEU A 61 4.95 1.58 14.28
CA LEU A 61 3.75 0.99 13.68
C LEU A 61 2.96 1.89 12.71
N VAL A 62 3.41 3.12 12.47
CA VAL A 62 2.94 3.96 11.37
C VAL A 62 4.03 4.04 10.31
N HIS A 63 3.77 3.42 9.16
CA HIS A 63 4.72 3.29 8.08
C HIS A 63 4.18 3.92 6.80
N LEU A 64 5.02 4.71 6.16
CA LEU A 64 4.92 5.04 4.76
C LEU A 64 5.54 3.90 3.95
N VAL A 65 4.76 3.31 3.05
CA VAL A 65 5.19 2.19 2.19
C VAL A 65 5.38 2.70 0.76
N THR A 66 6.61 2.59 0.24
CA THR A 66 6.97 2.94 -1.14
C THR A 66 7.87 1.86 -1.76
N ALA A 67 8.31 2.04 -3.00
CA ALA A 67 9.38 1.23 -3.61
C ALA A 67 10.39 2.15 -4.32
N ALA A 68 11.64 1.70 -4.41
CA ALA A 68 12.73 2.51 -4.96
C ALA A 68 12.59 2.75 -6.47
N ASP A 69 12.28 1.67 -7.20
CA ASP A 69 12.44 1.59 -8.66
C ASP A 69 11.10 1.47 -9.42
N ARG A 70 9.97 1.49 -8.72
CA ARG A 70 8.64 1.37 -9.33
C ARG A 70 7.54 2.01 -8.47
N PRO A 71 6.44 2.47 -9.08
CA PRO A 71 5.23 2.82 -8.33
C PRO A 71 4.60 1.57 -7.71
N LEU A 72 4.05 1.72 -6.50
CA LEU A 72 3.25 0.67 -5.89
C LEU A 72 1.88 0.55 -6.57
N SER A 73 1.37 -0.69 -6.55
CA SER A 73 0.09 -1.06 -7.14
C SER A 73 -0.84 -1.66 -6.09
N VAL A 74 -2.11 -1.85 -6.48
CA VAL A 74 -3.11 -2.56 -5.67
C VAL A 74 -2.64 -3.97 -5.32
N ASN A 75 -1.85 -4.61 -6.19
CA ASN A 75 -1.32 -5.95 -5.93
C ASN A 75 -0.34 -5.94 -4.75
N ASP A 76 0.49 -4.90 -4.65
CA ASP A 76 1.46 -4.76 -3.56
C ASP A 76 0.75 -4.53 -2.22
N GLN A 77 -0.26 -3.66 -2.25
CA GLN A 77 -1.09 -3.33 -1.10
C GLN A 77 -1.84 -4.57 -0.57
N VAL A 78 -2.48 -5.33 -1.46
CA VAL A 78 -3.20 -6.55 -1.08
C VAL A 78 -2.24 -7.65 -0.64
N ALA A 79 -1.09 -7.81 -1.29
CA ALA A 79 -0.12 -8.81 -0.88
C ALA A 79 0.40 -8.53 0.54
N LEU A 80 0.71 -7.26 0.85
CA LEU A 80 1.11 -6.86 2.21
C LEU A 80 -0.03 -7.08 3.21
N LEU A 81 -1.26 -6.68 2.87
CA LEU A 81 -2.41 -6.86 3.73
C LEU A 81 -2.70 -8.34 4.01
N ASP A 82 -2.70 -9.19 2.98
CA ASP A 82 -2.88 -10.65 3.08
C ASP A 82 -1.80 -11.32 3.93
N TRP A 83 -0.57 -10.79 3.91
CA TRP A 83 0.50 -11.27 4.77
C TRP A 83 0.32 -10.80 6.23
N LEU A 84 -0.07 -9.54 6.44
CA LEU A 84 -0.26 -8.96 7.78
C LEU A 84 -1.40 -9.63 8.55
N VAL A 85 -2.46 -10.08 7.89
CA VAL A 85 -3.60 -10.73 8.57
C VAL A 85 -3.24 -12.06 9.23
N ASP A 86 -2.15 -12.69 8.80
CA ASP A 86 -1.62 -13.92 9.40
C ASP A 86 -0.58 -13.64 10.50
N LEU A 87 -0.19 -12.39 10.73
CA LEU A 87 0.80 -12.07 11.77
C LEU A 87 0.16 -12.09 13.16
N PRO A 88 0.71 -12.90 14.09
CA PRO A 88 0.24 -12.90 15.46
C PRO A 88 0.58 -11.58 16.14
N GLY A 89 -0.32 -11.14 17.03
CA GLY A 89 -0.11 -9.95 17.86
C GLY A 89 -0.71 -8.66 17.29
N LEU A 90 -1.16 -8.65 16.04
CA LEU A 90 -1.94 -7.54 15.49
C LEU A 90 -3.41 -7.61 15.91
N VAL A 91 -3.99 -6.45 16.18
CA VAL A 91 -5.42 -6.24 16.48
C VAL A 91 -6.10 -5.50 15.34
N SER A 92 -5.43 -4.52 14.75
CA SER A 92 -5.93 -3.82 13.57
C SER A 92 -4.81 -3.49 12.59
N VAL A 93 -5.16 -3.52 11.31
CA VAL A 93 -4.33 -3.11 10.18
C VAL A 93 -5.10 -2.06 9.42
N ARG A 94 -4.54 -0.87 9.28
CA ARG A 94 -5.13 0.23 8.53
C ARG A 94 -4.25 0.56 7.33
N VAL A 95 -4.87 0.64 6.17
CA VAL A 95 -4.19 0.86 4.90
C VAL A 95 -4.84 2.05 4.20
N GLY A 96 -4.04 3.09 3.93
CA GLY A 96 -4.47 4.27 3.19
C GLY A 96 -4.57 4.00 1.67
N PRO A 97 -5.17 4.90 0.89
CA PRO A 97 -5.19 4.78 -0.56
C PRO A 97 -3.77 4.83 -1.15
N LEU A 98 -3.64 4.29 -2.37
CA LEU A 98 -2.47 4.58 -3.20
C LEU A 98 -2.52 6.07 -3.58
N VAL A 99 -1.46 6.81 -3.30
CA VAL A 99 -1.37 8.24 -3.62
C VAL A 99 0.07 8.57 -4.03
N SER A 100 0.25 9.75 -4.64
CA SER A 100 1.59 10.27 -4.94
C SER A 100 2.38 10.53 -3.65
N GLU A 101 3.71 10.43 -3.68
CA GLU A 101 4.56 10.68 -2.50
C GLU A 101 4.34 12.05 -1.86
N ARG A 102 3.89 13.03 -2.65
CA ARG A 102 3.56 14.38 -2.20
C ARG A 102 2.29 14.42 -1.33
N GLU A 103 1.37 13.51 -1.57
CA GLU A 103 0.08 13.39 -0.86
C GLU A 103 0.18 12.44 0.35
N LEU A 104 1.28 11.68 0.49
CA LEU A 104 1.44 10.67 1.54
C LEU A 104 1.56 11.21 2.97
N HIS A 105 1.79 12.52 3.13
CA HIS A 105 2.02 13.13 4.44
C HIS A 105 0.72 13.66 5.09
N ASP A 106 -0.42 13.49 4.44
CA ASP A 106 -1.71 13.90 4.99
C ASP A 106 -2.26 12.83 5.96
N GLU A 107 -2.19 13.13 7.26
CA GLU A 107 -2.66 12.23 8.32
C GLU A 107 -4.19 12.04 8.35
N GLU A 108 -4.95 12.90 7.66
CA GLU A 108 -6.41 12.84 7.53
C GLU A 108 -6.89 11.90 6.41
N SER A 109 -5.95 11.21 5.75
CA SER A 109 -6.26 10.23 4.70
C SER A 109 -7.28 9.18 5.16
N ALA A 110 -8.24 8.85 4.30
CA ALA A 110 -9.17 7.75 4.56
C ALA A 110 -8.40 6.42 4.66
N PHE A 111 -8.70 5.59 5.66
CA PHE A 111 -8.09 4.27 5.82
C PHE A 111 -9.10 3.17 5.63
N LEU A 112 -8.72 2.14 4.88
CA LEU A 112 -9.32 0.83 4.99
C LEU A 112 -8.83 0.18 6.29
N GLN A 113 -9.74 -0.24 7.17
CA GLN A 113 -9.38 -0.98 8.38
C GLN A 113 -9.75 -2.45 8.24
N VAL A 114 -8.83 -3.32 8.64
CA VAL A 114 -9.00 -4.77 8.71
C VAL A 114 -8.63 -5.23 10.12
N LEU A 115 -9.41 -6.16 10.66
CA LEU A 115 -9.17 -6.77 11.97
C LEU A 115 -8.69 -8.21 11.78
N PRO A 116 -7.40 -8.50 11.98
CA PRO A 116 -6.87 -9.87 11.94
C PRO A 116 -7.65 -10.79 12.90
N GLY A 117 -8.10 -11.94 12.39
CA GLY A 117 -8.91 -12.91 13.15
C GLY A 117 -10.42 -12.79 12.95
N GLU A 118 -10.93 -11.81 12.20
CA GLU A 118 -12.33 -11.83 11.78
C GLU A 118 -12.64 -13.01 10.83
N LEU A 119 -13.72 -13.73 11.12
CA LEU A 119 -14.13 -14.90 10.32
C LEU A 119 -14.44 -14.55 8.86
N ALA A 120 -15.02 -13.37 8.61
CA ALA A 120 -15.31 -12.89 7.27
C ALA A 120 -14.02 -12.69 6.44
N LEU A 121 -12.96 -12.22 7.09
CA LEU A 121 -11.66 -12.00 6.48
C LEU A 121 -11.00 -13.33 6.10
N ILE A 122 -11.07 -14.37 6.95
CA ILE A 122 -10.53 -15.70 6.65
C ILE A 122 -11.07 -16.24 5.33
N GLY A 123 -12.40 -16.18 5.13
CA GLY A 123 -13.02 -16.65 3.90
C GLY A 123 -12.56 -15.85 2.66
N LEU A 124 -12.42 -14.53 2.81
CA LEU A 124 -11.95 -13.66 1.75
C LEU A 124 -10.49 -13.94 1.35
N THR A 125 -9.60 -14.06 2.35
CA THR A 125 -8.19 -14.42 2.19
C THR A 125 -8.04 -15.77 1.47
N LEU A 126 -8.86 -16.77 1.81
CA LEU A 126 -8.85 -18.06 1.09
C LEU A 126 -9.26 -17.93 -0.38
N LEU A 127 -10.31 -17.17 -0.70
CA LEU A 127 -10.72 -16.93 -2.08
C LEU A 127 -9.62 -16.22 -2.88
N TYR A 128 -8.93 -15.26 -2.26
CA TYR A 128 -7.81 -14.56 -2.88
C TYR A 128 -6.64 -15.50 -3.15
N ARG A 129 -6.19 -16.26 -2.14
CA ARG A 129 -5.08 -17.21 -2.26
C ARG A 129 -5.35 -18.34 -3.26
N CYS A 130 -6.61 -18.77 -3.39
CA CYS A 130 -7.02 -19.73 -4.43
C CYS A 130 -7.14 -19.10 -5.83
N GLY A 131 -6.82 -17.82 -6.00
CA GLY A 131 -6.91 -17.11 -7.28
C GLY A 131 -8.35 -16.89 -7.77
N ARG A 132 -9.35 -17.00 -6.89
CA ARG A 132 -10.77 -16.86 -7.25
C ARG A 132 -11.23 -15.41 -7.32
N ILE A 133 -10.53 -14.51 -6.64
CA ILE A 133 -10.78 -13.07 -6.69
C ILE A 133 -9.48 -12.32 -6.96
N THR A 134 -9.59 -11.18 -7.64
CA THR A 134 -8.46 -10.31 -7.94
C THR A 134 -8.12 -9.43 -6.73
N PRO A 135 -6.89 -8.89 -6.65
CA PRO A 135 -6.53 -7.87 -5.66
C PRO A 135 -7.49 -6.68 -5.63
N ALA A 136 -7.92 -6.20 -6.79
CA ALA A 136 -8.90 -5.12 -6.89
C ALA A 136 -10.25 -5.48 -6.22
N LEU A 137 -10.78 -6.67 -6.51
CA LEU A 137 -12.02 -7.15 -5.91
C LEU A 137 -11.87 -7.41 -4.41
N TYR A 138 -10.71 -7.90 -3.97
CA TYR A 138 -10.38 -8.07 -2.56
C TYR A 138 -10.51 -6.76 -1.78
N LEU A 139 -9.87 -5.68 -2.26
CA LEU A 139 -10.00 -4.36 -1.63
C LEU A 139 -11.43 -3.84 -1.67
N GLN A 140 -12.13 -3.99 -2.79
CA GLN A 140 -13.51 -3.53 -2.92
C GLN A 140 -14.45 -4.20 -1.90
N ILE A 141 -14.31 -5.51 -1.69
CA ILE A 141 -15.11 -6.24 -0.70
C ILE A 141 -14.82 -5.72 0.71
N LEU A 142 -13.57 -5.36 1.01
CA LEU A 142 -13.19 -4.76 2.28
C LEU A 142 -13.62 -3.29 2.41
N GLY A 143 -14.08 -2.64 1.33
CA GLY A 143 -14.46 -1.23 1.31
C GLY A 143 -13.30 -0.27 1.01
N GLY A 144 -12.18 -0.78 0.48
CA GLY A 144 -11.01 0.01 0.08
C GLY A 144 -11.07 0.59 -1.33
N CYS A 145 -10.13 1.49 -1.63
CA CYS A 145 -10.01 2.16 -2.92
C CYS A 145 -9.04 1.42 -3.87
N VAL A 146 -9.45 1.22 -5.13
CA VAL A 146 -8.63 0.53 -6.16
C VAL A 146 -7.88 1.50 -7.06
N ARG A 147 -8.29 2.77 -7.08
CA ARG A 147 -7.64 3.82 -7.88
C ARG A 147 -6.78 4.69 -6.98
N PRO A 148 -5.67 5.24 -7.52
CA PRO A 148 -4.97 6.29 -6.81
C PRO A 148 -5.95 7.40 -6.45
N ALA A 149 -6.03 7.76 -5.18
CA ALA A 149 -6.84 8.89 -4.76
C ALA A 149 -6.08 10.17 -5.13
N HIS A 150 -6.79 11.20 -5.55
CA HIS A 150 -6.26 12.56 -5.55
C HIS A 150 -6.83 13.22 -4.30
N ILE A 151 -5.97 13.48 -3.31
CA ILE A 151 -6.38 14.23 -2.13
C ILE A 151 -6.30 15.72 -2.50
N HIS A 152 -7.44 16.43 -2.41
CA HIS A 152 -7.59 17.84 -2.80
C HIS A 152 -7.46 18.78 -1.61
#